data_AF-A0A1I2XJ57-F1
#
_entry.id   AF-A0A1I2XJ57-F1
#
_cell.length_a   1.000
_cell.length_b   1.000
_cell.length_c   1.000
_cell.angle_alpha   90.00
_cell.angle_beta   90.00
_cell.angle_gamma   90.00
#
_symmetry.space_group_name_H-M   'P 1'
#
loop_
_entity.id
_entity.type
_entity.pdbx_description
1 polymer ?
#
loop_
_entity_poly.entity_id
_entity_poly.type
_entity_poly.pdbx_seq_one_letter_code
_entity_poly.pdbx_strand_id
1 'polypeptide(L)'
;MMGKLRIIISLVGITCMIGCANSVSQQINHNRYLQNSNVHILNDSLKLHLTTPADIKYLISKKSIKSAMKKNKVKTVNPVLVYGTTASPSYQILVTIGDKLEKRGKNKLVLDTVIDNQVLHFLGITSDEEAANSMGTDLRNIYAGIKSGHNYMQDTSSVLSVLNRSMSSNAFLKVLLEMQQFPIPKNQGNSLEVQMQLTFASFLKNNPLYDDLVKQIESKFKPKDSVISVIKRQVTFDHAAMDTIVARARLTNVVMINENHFYPAHRTLILDLLPKLRAEGYAYLALEALGTSADTALNQPKTYPVLKTGFYTREQTYGNLIREAKKLGYQFVAYENEDPKKDREVGQAENLYRKTIGSDKHAKVLIVAGVDHILEHPFAGGKKWMASYFKDLAQVDPLTISQTHFNLYRNSGIGKYQLISKKDLNGIAGVAPVDYFLLNNSRGEVSLWKDRTNYHNRLDNTVQVSLFYKSEMKNESDYRQNVPYFTTLIPAGKTLEMPFNKGNLTVLVAYDKLGNVLEKRTVE
;
A
#
# COMPACT_ATOMS: atom_id res chain seq x y z
N MET A 1 39.14 -28.12 -67.05
CA MET A 1 39.38 -27.52 -65.72
C MET A 1 38.38 -26.39 -65.50
N MET A 2 37.59 -26.49 -64.42
CA MET A 2 36.89 -25.44 -63.65
C MET A 2 36.19 -24.31 -64.45
N GLY A 3 34.88 -24.07 -64.40
CA GLY A 3 33.79 -24.45 -63.50
C GLY A 3 32.78 -23.29 -63.55
N LYS A 4 31.47 -23.58 -63.53
CA LYS A 4 30.35 -22.66 -63.19
C LYS A 4 29.04 -23.47 -63.24
N LEU A 5 28.59 -23.98 -62.09
CA LEU A 5 27.59 -23.39 -61.18
C LEU A 5 26.16 -23.50 -61.75
N ARG A 6 25.44 -24.55 -61.30
CA ARG A 6 24.01 -24.77 -61.52
C ARG A 6 23.21 -23.78 -60.67
N ILE A 7 22.36 -22.99 -61.32
CA ILE A 7 21.25 -22.29 -60.68
C ILE A 7 19.99 -23.08 -61.05
N ILE A 8 19.41 -23.79 -60.08
CA ILE A 8 18.06 -24.38 -60.19
C ILE A 8 17.15 -23.48 -59.35
N ILE A 9 16.37 -22.65 -60.03
CA ILE A 9 15.28 -21.86 -59.44
C ILE A 9 14.13 -22.84 -59.23
N SER A 10 13.87 -23.22 -57.97
CA SER A 10 12.64 -23.92 -57.60
C SER A 10 11.62 -22.89 -57.12
N LEU A 11 10.56 -22.77 -57.92
CA LEU A 11 9.29 -22.11 -57.64
C LEU A 11 8.77 -22.56 -56.26
N VAL A 12 8.67 -21.66 -55.30
CA VAL A 12 7.81 -21.84 -54.13
C VAL A 12 6.56 -21.01 -54.36
N GLY A 13 5.48 -21.70 -54.73
CA GLY A 13 4.16 -21.11 -54.88
C GLY A 13 3.72 -20.46 -53.57
N ILE A 14 3.50 -19.15 -53.63
CA ILE A 14 2.80 -18.40 -52.58
C ILE A 14 1.36 -18.90 -52.59
N THR A 15 1.07 -19.87 -51.73
CA THR A 15 -0.29 -20.22 -51.35
C THR A 15 -0.83 -19.06 -50.53
N CYS A 16 -1.61 -18.21 -51.19
CA CYS A 16 -2.35 -17.13 -50.58
C CYS A 16 -3.45 -17.75 -49.69
N MET A 17 -3.11 -18.08 -48.43
CA MET A 17 -4.11 -18.40 -47.41
C MET A 17 -4.82 -17.10 -47.01
N ILE A 18 -5.85 -16.74 -47.77
CA ILE A 18 -6.89 -15.80 -47.32
C ILE A 18 -7.67 -16.50 -46.21
N GLY A 19 -7.25 -16.30 -44.96
CA GLY A 19 -7.87 -16.98 -43.82
C GLY A 19 -7.53 -16.37 -42.48
N CYS A 20 -7.98 -15.14 -42.19
CA CYS A 20 -7.98 -14.60 -40.82
C CYS A 20 -9.29 -13.87 -40.48
N ALA A 21 -10.43 -14.49 -40.76
CA ALA A 21 -11.72 -14.08 -40.16
C ALA A 21 -11.83 -14.72 -38.76
N ASN A 22 -12.19 -13.93 -37.73
CA ASN A 22 -12.29 -14.30 -36.31
C ASN A 22 -10.97 -14.52 -35.54
N SER A 23 -9.99 -13.65 -35.75
CA SER A 23 -8.80 -13.62 -34.89
C SER A 23 -8.98 -12.66 -33.70
N VAL A 24 -8.29 -12.94 -32.58
CA VAL A 24 -8.19 -12.04 -31.43
C VAL A 24 -6.79 -11.44 -31.45
N SER A 25 -6.67 -10.13 -31.32
CA SER A 25 -5.40 -9.41 -31.39
C SER A 25 -4.42 -9.92 -30.33
N GLN A 26 -3.13 -9.97 -30.67
CA GLN A 26 -2.07 -10.23 -29.68
C GLN A 26 -1.99 -9.11 -28.63
N GLN A 27 -2.38 -7.89 -29.02
CA GLN A 27 -2.37 -6.71 -28.16
C GLN A 27 -3.32 -6.81 -26.97
N ILE A 28 -4.26 -7.75 -26.96
CA ILE A 28 -5.12 -8.01 -25.79
C ILE A 28 -4.31 -8.38 -24.55
N ASN A 29 -3.13 -8.99 -24.72
CA ASN A 29 -2.25 -9.35 -23.61
C ASN A 29 -1.68 -8.11 -22.90
N HIS A 30 -1.76 -6.93 -23.53
CA HIS A 30 -1.39 -5.65 -22.95
C HIS A 30 -2.60 -4.87 -22.41
N ASN A 31 -3.81 -5.42 -22.50
CA ASN A 31 -5.00 -4.81 -21.90
C ASN A 31 -5.00 -5.02 -20.38
N ARG A 32 -5.26 -3.94 -19.65
CA ARG A 32 -5.56 -3.94 -18.22
C ARG A 32 -6.97 -3.43 -18.01
N TYR A 33 -7.73 -4.10 -17.16
CA TYR A 33 -9.12 -3.77 -16.86
C TYR A 33 -9.20 -3.33 -15.41
N LEU A 34 -9.55 -2.07 -15.17
CA LEU A 34 -9.71 -1.48 -13.84
C LEU A 34 -11.19 -1.17 -13.63
N GLN A 35 -11.74 -1.50 -12.47
CA GLN A 35 -13.16 -1.28 -12.19
C GLN A 35 -13.35 -0.36 -10.97
N ASN A 36 -14.14 0.70 -11.16
CA ASN A 36 -14.67 1.60 -10.13
C ASN A 36 -16.16 1.84 -10.40
N SER A 37 -16.66 3.09 -10.38
CA SER A 37 -17.99 3.45 -10.90
C SER A 37 -18.16 3.19 -12.41
N ASN A 38 -17.06 2.95 -13.12
CA ASN A 38 -16.92 2.59 -14.53
C ASN A 38 -15.93 1.42 -14.68
N VAL A 39 -15.82 0.83 -15.87
CA VAL A 39 -14.71 -0.04 -16.25
C VAL A 39 -13.76 0.72 -17.16
N HIS A 40 -12.49 0.80 -16.78
CA HIS A 40 -11.40 1.40 -17.54
C HIS A 40 -10.55 0.32 -18.19
N ILE A 41 -10.38 0.39 -19.50
CA ILE A 41 -9.55 -0.54 -20.29
C ILE A 41 -8.34 0.21 -20.79
N LEU A 42 -7.16 -0.15 -20.29
CA LEU A 42 -5.89 0.46 -20.64
C LEU A 42 -5.10 -0.49 -21.52
N ASN A 43 -4.50 0.00 -22.60
CA ASN A 43 -3.51 -0.74 -23.37
C ASN A 43 -2.21 0.06 -23.43
N ASP A 44 -1.21 -0.38 -22.66
CA ASP A 44 0.06 0.36 -22.51
C ASP A 44 0.91 0.34 -23.78
N SER A 45 0.74 -0.70 -24.63
CA SER A 45 1.44 -0.84 -25.90
C SER A 45 0.87 0.09 -26.97
N LEU A 46 -0.44 0.34 -26.94
CA LEU A 46 -1.14 1.24 -27.86
C LEU A 46 -1.33 2.64 -27.29
N LYS A 47 -0.90 2.88 -26.05
CA LYS A 47 -1.18 4.12 -25.29
C LYS A 47 -2.65 4.49 -25.38
N LEU A 48 -3.54 3.54 -25.10
CA LEU A 48 -4.99 3.68 -25.26
C LEU A 48 -5.71 3.52 -23.92
N HIS A 49 -6.72 4.35 -23.68
CA HIS A 49 -7.65 4.23 -22.56
C HIS A 49 -9.08 4.38 -23.02
N LEU A 50 -9.89 3.38 -22.66
CA LEU A 50 -11.33 3.37 -22.85
C LEU A 50 -12.01 3.40 -21.49
N THR A 51 -12.91 4.35 -21.27
CA THR A 51 -13.79 4.34 -20.10
C THR A 51 -15.17 3.86 -20.53
N THR A 52 -15.71 2.91 -19.78
CA THR A 52 -16.89 2.14 -20.19
C THR A 52 -17.85 1.98 -19.00
N PRO A 53 -19.16 1.88 -19.23
CA PRO A 53 -20.14 1.64 -18.16
C PRO A 53 -19.83 0.38 -17.33
N ALA A 54 -20.11 0.42 -16.02
CA ALA A 54 -19.77 -0.66 -15.09
C ALA A 54 -20.60 -1.95 -15.25
N ASP A 55 -21.74 -1.88 -15.93
CA ASP A 55 -22.64 -2.99 -16.22
C ASP A 55 -22.18 -3.85 -17.41
N ILE A 56 -21.22 -3.36 -18.21
CA ILE A 56 -20.60 -4.12 -19.30
C ILE A 56 -19.53 -5.07 -18.75
N LYS A 57 -19.72 -6.37 -18.95
CA LYS A 57 -18.77 -7.41 -18.53
C LYS A 57 -17.77 -7.71 -19.65
N TYR A 58 -16.49 -7.49 -19.40
CA TYR A 58 -15.42 -7.72 -20.36
C TYR A 58 -14.79 -9.11 -20.24
N LEU A 59 -14.58 -9.74 -21.40
CA LEU A 59 -13.88 -11.01 -21.50
C LEU A 59 -12.38 -10.74 -21.66
N ILE A 60 -11.57 -11.30 -20.77
CA ILE A 60 -10.14 -10.96 -20.67
C ILE A 60 -9.20 -11.96 -21.39
N SER A 61 -9.68 -13.16 -21.72
CA SER A 61 -8.84 -14.20 -22.35
C SER A 61 -9.20 -14.42 -23.82
N LYS A 62 -8.20 -14.73 -24.64
CA LYS A 62 -8.42 -15.12 -26.05
C LYS A 62 -9.37 -16.30 -26.18
N LYS A 63 -9.29 -17.27 -25.26
CA LYS A 63 -10.15 -18.46 -25.25
C LYS A 63 -11.61 -18.10 -25.00
N SER A 64 -11.88 -17.26 -23.98
CA SER A 64 -13.25 -16.81 -23.66
C SER A 64 -13.84 -15.96 -24.78
N ILE A 65 -13.05 -15.06 -25.38
CA ILE A 65 -13.52 -14.22 -26.51
C ILE A 65 -13.85 -15.08 -27.72
N LYS A 66 -12.97 -16.00 -28.13
CA LYS A 66 -13.24 -16.91 -29.26
C LYS A 66 -14.49 -17.74 -29.02
N SER A 67 -14.67 -18.24 -27.79
CA SER A 67 -15.86 -19.00 -27.40
C SER A 67 -17.13 -18.14 -27.49
N ALA A 68 -17.10 -16.90 -26.99
CA ALA A 68 -18.21 -15.97 -27.06
C ALA A 68 -18.54 -15.54 -28.49
N MET A 69 -17.54 -15.23 -29.32
CA MET A 69 -17.72 -14.93 -30.74
C MET A 69 -18.41 -16.08 -31.49
N LYS A 70 -17.98 -17.33 -31.23
CA LYS A 70 -18.61 -18.51 -31.81
C LYS A 70 -20.05 -18.68 -31.32
N LYS A 71 -20.29 -18.57 -30.00
CA LYS A 71 -21.62 -18.72 -29.39
C LYS A 71 -22.61 -17.69 -29.92
N ASN A 72 -22.17 -16.43 -30.00
CA ASN A 72 -23.01 -15.29 -30.39
C ASN A 72 -22.98 -15.01 -31.91
N LYS A 73 -22.34 -15.89 -32.71
CA LYS A 73 -22.20 -15.77 -34.17
C LYS A 73 -21.61 -14.41 -34.63
N VAL A 74 -20.75 -13.81 -33.80
CA VAL A 74 -20.10 -12.53 -34.10
C VAL A 74 -18.95 -12.77 -35.07
N LYS A 75 -18.96 -12.05 -36.20
CA LYS A 75 -17.89 -12.05 -37.21
C LYS A 75 -17.29 -10.66 -37.34
N THR A 76 -15.97 -10.59 -37.31
CA THR A 76 -15.18 -9.36 -37.54
C THR A 76 -14.18 -9.59 -38.66
N VAL A 77 -13.92 -8.56 -39.46
CA VAL A 77 -12.91 -8.59 -40.52
C VAL A 77 -11.52 -8.29 -39.98
N ASN A 78 -11.45 -7.61 -38.83
CA ASN A 78 -10.23 -7.32 -38.10
C ASN A 78 -10.12 -8.13 -36.80
N PRO A 79 -8.89 -8.34 -36.29
CA PRO A 79 -8.65 -8.90 -34.96
C PRO A 79 -9.34 -8.13 -33.84
N VAL A 80 -9.99 -8.84 -32.91
CA VAL A 80 -10.64 -8.24 -31.73
C VAL A 80 -9.61 -7.86 -30.67
N LEU A 81 -9.61 -6.59 -30.23
CA LEU A 81 -8.81 -6.06 -29.13
C LEU A 81 -9.57 -6.07 -27.80
N VAL A 82 -10.87 -5.73 -27.82
CA VAL A 82 -11.74 -5.67 -26.64
C VAL A 82 -13.07 -6.36 -26.96
N TYR A 83 -13.63 -7.10 -26.00
CA TYR A 83 -14.94 -7.74 -26.12
C TYR A 83 -15.70 -7.65 -24.80
N GLY A 84 -16.83 -6.94 -24.80
CA GLY A 84 -17.74 -6.77 -23.67
C GLY A 84 -19.15 -7.25 -23.98
N THR A 85 -19.88 -7.66 -22.94
CA THR A 85 -21.25 -8.16 -23.03
C THR A 85 -22.10 -7.65 -21.88
N THR A 86 -23.37 -7.39 -22.14
CA THR A 86 -24.38 -7.10 -21.11
C THR A 86 -25.39 -8.23 -20.99
N ALA A 87 -26.06 -8.32 -19.83
CA ALA A 87 -27.06 -9.36 -19.57
C ALA A 87 -28.49 -8.89 -19.87
N SER A 88 -28.83 -7.65 -19.51
CA SER A 88 -30.14 -7.04 -19.75
C SER A 88 -30.00 -5.51 -19.74
N PRO A 89 -30.32 -4.80 -20.83
CA PRO A 89 -30.61 -5.34 -22.16
C PRO A 89 -29.37 -6.05 -22.74
N SER A 90 -29.55 -7.11 -23.55
CA SER A 90 -28.46 -7.98 -24.01
C SER A 90 -27.82 -7.51 -25.32
N TYR A 91 -26.60 -6.98 -25.26
CA TYR A 91 -25.82 -6.59 -26.43
C TYR A 91 -24.31 -6.84 -26.23
N GLN A 92 -23.52 -6.68 -27.29
CA GLN A 92 -22.07 -6.81 -27.29
C GLN A 92 -21.40 -5.52 -27.73
N ILE A 93 -20.27 -5.19 -27.10
CA ILE A 93 -19.38 -4.10 -27.49
C ILE A 93 -18.02 -4.69 -27.82
N LEU A 94 -17.50 -4.39 -29.01
CA LEU A 94 -16.17 -4.81 -29.43
C LEU A 94 -15.32 -3.62 -29.85
N VAL A 95 -14.01 -3.74 -29.67
CA VAL A 95 -13.03 -2.91 -30.36
C VAL A 95 -12.15 -3.82 -31.18
N THR A 96 -12.02 -3.56 -32.48
CA THR A 96 -11.13 -4.29 -33.38
C THR A 96 -10.03 -3.38 -33.90
N ILE A 97 -8.92 -3.97 -34.31
CA ILE A 97 -7.72 -3.24 -34.75
C ILE A 97 -7.24 -3.76 -36.09
N GLY A 98 -7.15 -2.89 -37.09
CA GLY A 98 -6.81 -3.25 -38.47
C GLY A 98 -7.39 -2.26 -39.47
N ASP A 99 -6.93 -2.32 -40.71
CA ASP A 99 -7.22 -1.37 -41.78
C ASP A 99 -8.50 -1.68 -42.58
N LYS A 100 -9.12 -2.84 -42.36
CA LYS A 100 -10.29 -3.29 -43.12
C LYS A 100 -11.57 -2.70 -42.57
N LEU A 101 -12.37 -2.04 -43.41
CA LEU A 101 -13.63 -1.45 -42.96
C LEU A 101 -14.66 -2.50 -42.51
N GLU A 102 -15.26 -2.27 -41.35
CA GLU A 102 -16.32 -3.10 -40.79
C GLU A 102 -17.69 -2.73 -41.40
N LYS A 103 -18.48 -3.74 -41.80
CA LYS A 103 -19.82 -3.50 -42.38
C LYS A 103 -20.80 -3.04 -41.30
N ARG A 104 -21.59 -2.01 -41.62
CA ARG A 104 -22.74 -1.51 -40.84
C ARG A 104 -24.00 -2.32 -41.13
N GLY A 105 -24.95 -2.36 -40.20
CA GLY A 105 -26.23 -3.04 -40.39
C GLY A 105 -27.28 -2.63 -39.35
N LYS A 106 -28.53 -3.07 -39.53
CA LYS A 106 -29.67 -2.67 -38.67
C LYS A 106 -29.38 -2.86 -37.17
N ASN A 107 -28.73 -3.98 -36.82
CA ASN A 107 -28.39 -4.31 -35.43
C ASN A 107 -26.88 -4.29 -35.15
N LYS A 108 -26.12 -3.56 -35.98
CA LYS A 108 -24.67 -3.41 -35.87
C LYS A 108 -24.26 -1.96 -36.09
N LEU A 109 -23.89 -1.28 -35.00
CA LEU A 109 -23.31 0.07 -35.04
C LEU A 109 -21.79 -0.03 -35.15
N VAL A 110 -21.20 0.84 -35.96
CA VAL A 110 -19.75 0.92 -36.19
C VAL A 110 -19.30 2.37 -36.09
N LEU A 111 -18.31 2.64 -35.23
CA LEU A 111 -17.61 3.92 -35.11
C LEU A 111 -16.12 3.68 -35.31
N ASP A 112 -15.49 4.48 -36.17
CA ASP A 112 -14.11 4.26 -36.61
C ASP A 112 -13.23 5.44 -36.18
N THR A 113 -12.01 5.16 -35.74
CA THR A 113 -11.02 6.20 -35.39
C THR A 113 -9.59 5.73 -35.69
N VAL A 114 -8.66 6.68 -35.72
CA VAL A 114 -7.22 6.42 -35.90
C VAL A 114 -6.47 6.90 -34.67
N ILE A 115 -5.68 6.02 -34.07
CA ILE A 115 -4.88 6.30 -32.87
C ILE A 115 -3.46 5.79 -33.11
N ASP A 116 -2.46 6.67 -33.04
CA ASP A 116 -1.04 6.35 -33.26
C ASP A 116 -0.82 5.47 -34.52
N ASN A 117 -1.36 5.92 -35.66
CA ASN A 117 -1.33 5.22 -36.96
C ASN A 117 -2.01 3.83 -36.99
N GLN A 118 -2.81 3.49 -35.99
CA GLN A 118 -3.62 2.28 -35.98
C GLN A 118 -5.09 2.61 -36.10
N VAL A 119 -5.77 1.92 -37.02
CA VAL A 119 -7.21 2.06 -37.22
C VAL A 119 -7.92 1.17 -36.20
N LEU A 120 -8.83 1.76 -35.44
CA LEU A 120 -9.69 1.08 -34.48
C LEU A 120 -11.15 1.18 -34.91
N HIS A 121 -11.86 0.07 -34.82
CA HIS A 121 -13.30 0.01 -35.07
C HIS A 121 -14.03 -0.41 -33.81
N PHE A 122 -14.93 0.45 -33.33
CA PHE A 122 -15.82 0.24 -32.20
C PHE A 122 -17.14 -0.30 -32.73
N LEU A 123 -17.50 -1.50 -32.31
CA LEU A 123 -18.66 -2.24 -32.81
C LEU A 123 -19.66 -2.45 -31.67
N GLY A 124 -20.89 -2.01 -31.87
CA GLY A 124 -22.03 -2.42 -31.05
C GLY A 124 -22.84 -3.45 -31.83
N ILE A 125 -23.08 -4.64 -31.27
CA ILE A 125 -23.85 -5.70 -31.90
C ILE A 125 -24.96 -6.17 -30.95
N THR A 126 -26.20 -6.21 -31.43
CA THR A 126 -27.33 -6.74 -30.69
C THR A 126 -28.16 -7.67 -31.58
N SER A 127 -28.90 -8.61 -30.98
CA SER A 127 -29.99 -9.34 -31.63
C SER A 127 -31.36 -8.85 -31.20
N ASP A 128 -31.41 -7.97 -30.20
CA ASP A 128 -32.59 -7.40 -29.58
C ASP A 128 -32.73 -5.94 -30.03
N GLU A 129 -33.87 -5.61 -30.65
CA GLU A 129 -34.14 -4.26 -31.16
C GLU A 129 -34.35 -3.26 -30.02
N GLU A 130 -34.89 -3.69 -28.86
CA GLU A 130 -35.07 -2.83 -27.69
C GLU A 130 -33.72 -2.43 -27.08
N ALA A 131 -32.73 -3.33 -27.17
CA ALA A 131 -31.37 -3.10 -26.71
C ALA A 131 -30.55 -2.16 -27.62
N ALA A 132 -30.99 -1.90 -28.86
CA ALA A 132 -30.22 -1.15 -29.84
C ALA A 132 -29.94 0.30 -29.42
N ASN A 133 -30.90 0.94 -28.73
CA ASN A 133 -30.76 2.30 -28.23
C ASN A 133 -29.74 2.38 -27.08
N SER A 134 -29.85 1.51 -26.07
CA SER A 134 -28.89 1.45 -24.96
C SER A 134 -27.49 1.12 -25.46
N MET A 135 -27.35 0.09 -26.29
CA MET A 135 -26.09 -0.27 -26.95
C MET A 135 -25.48 0.91 -27.72
N GLY A 136 -26.30 1.64 -28.49
CA GLY A 136 -25.86 2.80 -29.27
C GLY A 136 -25.37 3.94 -28.39
N THR A 137 -26.05 4.21 -27.27
CA THR A 137 -25.65 5.20 -26.27
C THR A 137 -24.32 4.81 -25.63
N ASP A 138 -24.19 3.57 -25.14
CA ASP A 138 -22.98 3.11 -24.47
C ASP A 138 -21.78 3.08 -25.41
N LEU A 139 -21.95 2.61 -26.66
CA LEU A 139 -20.87 2.63 -27.65
C LEU A 139 -20.39 4.05 -27.96
N ARG A 140 -21.30 5.02 -28.11
CA ARG A 140 -20.95 6.42 -28.36
C ARG A 140 -20.26 7.05 -27.16
N ASN A 141 -20.70 6.75 -25.94
CA ASN A 141 -20.06 7.23 -24.71
C ASN A 141 -18.62 6.70 -24.58
N ILE A 142 -18.43 5.39 -24.85
CA ILE A 142 -17.09 4.77 -24.88
C ILE A 142 -16.22 5.45 -25.94
N TYR A 143 -16.76 5.66 -27.14
CA TYR A 143 -16.04 6.29 -28.24
C TYR A 143 -15.67 7.76 -27.95
N ALA A 144 -16.56 8.52 -27.33
CA ALA A 144 -16.29 9.91 -26.94
C ALA A 144 -15.28 10.02 -25.79
N GLY A 145 -15.20 9.01 -24.91
CA GLY A 145 -14.31 8.96 -23.76
C GLY A 145 -12.91 8.39 -24.04
N ILE A 146 -12.53 8.19 -25.30
CA ILE A 146 -11.22 7.67 -25.68
C ILE A 146 -10.13 8.64 -25.26
N LYS A 147 -9.05 8.11 -24.66
CA LYS A 147 -7.79 8.83 -24.51
C LYS A 147 -6.64 8.07 -25.10
N SER A 148 -5.72 8.81 -25.68
CA SER A 148 -4.56 8.24 -26.35
C SER A 148 -3.27 9.03 -26.11
N GLY A 149 -2.13 8.45 -26.51
CA GLY A 149 -0.83 9.08 -26.43
C GLY A 149 -0.37 9.32 -24.99
N HIS A 150 0.28 10.45 -24.72
CA HIS A 150 0.86 10.76 -23.40
C HIS A 150 -0.18 10.90 -22.28
N ASN A 151 -1.43 11.26 -22.62
CA ASN A 151 -2.50 11.53 -21.66
C ASN A 151 -3.43 10.33 -21.41
N TYR A 152 -3.13 9.16 -21.97
CA TYR A 152 -4.00 7.98 -21.84
C TYR A 152 -4.23 7.51 -20.39
N MET A 153 -3.42 7.95 -19.42
CA MET A 153 -3.62 7.60 -18.01
C MET A 153 -4.36 8.64 -17.17
N GLN A 154 -4.72 9.80 -17.74
CA GLN A 154 -5.09 11.01 -17.00
C GLN A 154 -6.32 10.88 -16.08
N ASP A 155 -7.28 9.99 -16.38
CA ASP A 155 -8.47 9.75 -15.51
C ASP A 155 -8.59 8.28 -15.10
N THR A 156 -7.47 7.58 -15.00
CA THR A 156 -7.49 6.28 -14.33
C THR A 156 -7.78 6.52 -12.85
N SER A 157 -8.64 5.70 -12.25
CA SER A 157 -8.76 5.60 -10.80
C SER A 157 -7.34 5.55 -10.22
N SER A 158 -6.94 6.52 -9.40
CA SER A 158 -5.58 6.52 -8.86
C SER A 158 -5.49 5.55 -7.68
N VAL A 159 -4.26 5.23 -7.24
CA VAL A 159 -4.06 4.54 -5.96
C VAL A 159 -4.78 5.26 -4.82
N LEU A 160 -4.91 6.60 -4.89
CA LEU A 160 -5.64 7.43 -3.94
C LEU A 160 -7.15 7.14 -3.92
N SER A 161 -7.76 6.80 -5.06
CA SER A 161 -9.17 6.38 -5.07
C SER A 161 -9.40 5.07 -4.31
N VAL A 162 -8.45 4.14 -4.41
CA VAL A 162 -8.47 2.87 -3.66
C VAL A 162 -8.22 3.12 -2.19
N LEU A 163 -7.31 4.03 -1.84
CA LEU A 163 -7.11 4.49 -0.45
C LEU A 163 -8.42 5.01 0.13
N ASN A 164 -9.03 6.01 -0.51
CA ASN A 164 -10.22 6.70 0.01
C ASN A 164 -11.38 5.72 0.28
N ARG A 165 -11.67 4.79 -0.64
CA ARG A 165 -12.74 3.81 -0.45
C ARG A 165 -12.40 2.68 0.52
N SER A 166 -11.13 2.47 0.83
CA SER A 166 -10.67 1.38 1.70
C SER A 166 -10.31 1.82 3.13
N MET A 167 -10.42 3.11 3.46
CA MET A 167 -10.09 3.66 4.78
C MET A 167 -10.81 2.98 5.94
N SER A 168 -12.03 2.49 5.70
CA SER A 168 -12.89 1.82 6.69
C SER A 168 -12.86 0.29 6.62
N SER A 169 -11.92 -0.29 5.85
CA SER A 169 -11.82 -1.75 5.69
C SER A 169 -10.58 -2.31 6.36
N ASN A 170 -10.74 -3.44 7.05
CA ASN A 170 -9.66 -4.29 7.53
C ASN A 170 -9.41 -5.51 6.64
N ALA A 171 -10.09 -5.66 5.51
CA ALA A 171 -9.78 -6.67 4.49
C ALA A 171 -8.58 -6.21 3.63
N PHE A 172 -7.42 -6.05 4.25
CA PHE A 172 -6.21 -5.48 3.66
C PHE A 172 -5.71 -6.22 2.42
N LEU A 173 -5.89 -7.55 2.34
CA LEU A 173 -5.50 -8.34 1.16
C LEU A 173 -6.26 -7.88 -0.09
N LYS A 174 -7.57 -7.69 0.01
CA LYS A 174 -8.40 -7.18 -1.09
C LYS A 174 -7.87 -5.83 -1.57
N VAL A 175 -7.63 -4.92 -0.62
CA VAL A 175 -7.17 -3.56 -0.91
C VAL A 175 -5.81 -3.59 -1.60
N LEU A 176 -4.88 -4.41 -1.10
CA LEU A 176 -3.56 -4.58 -1.67
C LEU A 176 -3.62 -5.12 -3.10
N LEU A 177 -4.46 -6.13 -3.36
CA LEU A 177 -4.65 -6.69 -4.69
C LEU A 177 -5.25 -5.68 -5.68
N GLU A 178 -6.14 -4.80 -5.21
CA GLU A 178 -6.67 -3.68 -5.99
C GLU A 178 -5.58 -2.65 -6.28
N MET A 179 -4.70 -2.34 -5.31
CA MET A 179 -3.58 -1.43 -5.50
C MET A 179 -2.53 -1.94 -6.48
N GLN A 180 -2.31 -3.26 -6.54
CA GLN A 180 -1.39 -3.89 -7.49
C GLN A 180 -1.84 -3.77 -8.95
N GLN A 181 -3.11 -3.41 -9.21
CA GLN A 181 -3.58 -3.18 -10.57
C GLN A 181 -3.03 -1.86 -11.16
N PHE A 182 -2.52 -0.96 -10.32
CA PHE A 182 -1.90 0.29 -10.76
C PHE A 182 -0.43 0.08 -11.10
N PRO A 183 0.04 0.61 -12.23
CA PRO A 183 1.41 0.39 -12.66
C PRO A 183 2.37 1.16 -11.74
N ILE A 184 3.40 0.48 -11.25
CA ILE A 184 4.54 1.14 -10.63
C ILE A 184 5.40 1.73 -11.77
N PRO A 185 5.64 3.04 -11.82
CA PRO A 185 6.52 3.62 -12.84
C PRO A 185 7.92 3.00 -12.73
N LYS A 186 8.42 2.39 -13.81
CA LYS A 186 9.70 1.65 -13.85
C LYS A 186 10.91 2.45 -13.34
N ASN A 187 10.83 3.78 -13.34
CA ASN A 187 11.93 4.69 -13.00
C ASN A 187 11.70 5.54 -11.74
N GLN A 188 10.66 5.27 -10.94
CA GLN A 188 10.39 6.05 -9.71
C GLN A 188 10.24 5.13 -8.51
N GLY A 189 11.37 4.84 -7.84
CA GLY A 189 11.39 4.03 -6.61
C GLY A 189 10.67 4.67 -5.41
N ASN A 190 10.24 5.93 -5.54
CA ASN A 190 9.57 6.72 -4.50
C ASN A 190 8.20 7.27 -4.97
N SER A 191 7.54 6.61 -5.92
CA SER A 191 6.19 7.03 -6.32
C SER A 191 5.19 6.77 -5.19
N LEU A 192 4.10 7.55 -5.13
CA LEU A 192 3.03 7.40 -4.15
C LEU A 192 2.46 5.96 -4.21
N GLU A 193 2.37 5.36 -5.39
CA GLU A 193 1.89 4.00 -5.59
C GLU A 193 2.76 2.98 -4.85
N VAL A 194 4.08 3.08 -4.98
CA VAL A 194 5.03 2.18 -4.28
C VAL A 194 4.89 2.32 -2.78
N GLN A 195 4.82 3.57 -2.29
CA GLN A 195 4.67 3.85 -0.86
C GLN A 195 3.36 3.26 -0.31
N MET A 196 2.25 3.40 -1.04
CA MET A 196 0.95 2.92 -0.61
C MET A 196 0.85 1.39 -0.67
N GLN A 197 1.40 0.77 -1.73
CA GLN A 197 1.48 -0.69 -1.82
C GLN A 197 2.33 -1.26 -0.69
N LEU A 198 3.50 -0.70 -0.40
CA LEU A 198 4.35 -1.10 0.72
C LEU A 198 3.64 -0.94 2.06
N THR A 199 2.95 0.18 2.26
CA THR A 199 2.22 0.46 3.50
C THR A 199 1.14 -0.60 3.73
N PHE A 200 0.27 -0.86 2.76
CA PHE A 200 -0.76 -1.90 2.91
C PHE A 200 -0.18 -3.31 2.98
N ALA A 201 0.89 -3.58 2.23
CA ALA A 201 1.58 -4.87 2.31
C ALA A 201 2.15 -5.10 3.72
N SER A 202 2.65 -4.05 4.37
CA SER A 202 3.18 -4.10 5.73
C SER A 202 2.12 -4.34 6.82
N PHE A 203 0.84 -4.09 6.52
CA PHE A 203 -0.24 -4.38 7.47
C PHE A 203 -0.45 -5.88 7.66
N LEU A 204 0.01 -6.71 6.71
CA LEU A 204 -0.18 -8.14 6.68
C LEU A 204 1.12 -8.88 7.01
N LYS A 205 1.12 -9.70 8.07
CA LYS A 205 2.25 -10.60 8.34
C LYS A 205 2.31 -11.75 7.32
N ASN A 206 3.51 -12.30 7.07
CA ASN A 206 3.77 -13.38 6.12
C ASN A 206 3.33 -13.03 4.70
N ASN A 207 3.75 -11.84 4.24
CA ASN A 207 3.34 -11.30 2.95
C ASN A 207 4.53 -11.23 1.98
N PRO A 208 4.66 -12.20 1.05
CA PRO A 208 5.78 -12.22 0.10
C PRO A 208 5.90 -10.96 -0.74
N LEU A 209 4.78 -10.29 -1.05
CA LEU A 209 4.80 -9.04 -1.79
C LEU A 209 5.53 -7.93 -1.02
N TYR A 210 5.32 -7.86 0.31
CA TYR A 210 6.02 -6.90 1.15
C TYR A 210 7.53 -7.15 1.09
N ASP A 211 7.95 -8.41 1.27
CA ASP A 211 9.35 -8.82 1.27
C ASP A 211 10.02 -8.48 -0.08
N ASP A 212 9.34 -8.76 -1.20
CA ASP A 212 9.84 -8.46 -2.54
C ASP A 212 9.96 -6.95 -2.78
N LEU A 213 8.96 -6.15 -2.38
CA LEU A 213 8.99 -4.69 -2.54
C LEU A 213 10.08 -4.04 -1.69
N VAL A 214 10.23 -4.47 -0.44
CA VAL A 214 11.32 -3.99 0.44
C VAL A 214 12.66 -4.36 -0.18
N LYS A 215 12.87 -5.61 -0.59
CA LYS A 215 14.11 -6.06 -1.23
C LYS A 215 14.44 -5.25 -2.50
N GLN A 216 13.44 -4.88 -3.30
CA GLN A 216 13.63 -4.03 -4.48
C GLN A 216 14.11 -2.62 -4.11
N ILE A 217 13.61 -2.03 -3.04
CA ILE A 217 14.09 -0.72 -2.55
C ILE A 217 15.50 -0.84 -1.99
N GLU A 218 15.73 -1.83 -1.13
CA GLU A 218 16.98 -2.00 -0.42
C GLU A 218 18.15 -2.40 -1.33
N SER A 219 17.89 -3.14 -2.41
CA SER A 219 18.94 -3.55 -3.36
C SER A 219 19.62 -2.38 -4.08
N LYS A 220 19.01 -1.19 -4.09
CA LYS A 220 19.59 0.03 -4.68
C LYS A 220 20.60 0.71 -3.75
N PHE A 221 20.60 0.34 -2.48
CA PHE A 221 21.47 0.94 -1.47
C PHE A 221 22.90 0.41 -1.57
N LYS A 222 23.86 1.32 -1.50
CA LYS A 222 25.28 0.98 -1.39
C LYS A 222 25.80 1.47 -0.03
N PRO A 223 26.10 0.57 0.91
CA PRO A 223 26.57 0.96 2.24
C PRO A 223 27.97 1.60 2.16
N LYS A 224 28.23 2.57 3.04
CA LYS A 224 29.57 3.18 3.20
C LYS A 224 30.38 2.40 4.23
N ASP A 225 31.61 2.02 3.86
CA ASP A 225 32.52 1.28 4.76
C ASP A 225 32.85 2.04 6.04
N SER A 226 32.93 3.38 5.97
CA SER A 226 33.14 4.22 7.16
C SER A 226 32.02 4.07 8.19
N VAL A 227 30.77 3.98 7.74
CA VAL A 227 29.60 3.76 8.61
C VAL A 227 29.58 2.34 9.14
N ILE A 228 29.82 1.34 8.29
CA ILE A 228 29.93 -0.07 8.72
C ILE A 228 31.00 -0.23 9.79
N SER A 229 32.15 0.42 9.61
CA SER A 229 33.27 0.35 10.57
C SER A 229 32.89 0.93 11.93
N VAL A 230 32.10 2.02 11.97
CA VAL A 230 31.56 2.54 13.22
C VAL A 230 30.61 1.52 13.84
N ILE A 231 29.61 1.02 13.08
CA ILE A 231 28.63 0.04 13.56
C ILE A 231 29.30 -1.17 14.21
N LYS A 232 30.32 -1.74 13.56
CA LYS A 232 31.03 -2.93 14.06
C LYS A 232 31.82 -2.68 15.35
N ARG A 233 32.22 -1.44 15.64
CA ARG A 233 32.91 -1.08 16.88
C ARG A 233 31.95 -0.79 18.03
N GLN A 234 30.66 -0.60 17.77
CA GLN A 234 29.68 -0.27 18.80
C GLN A 234 29.29 -1.50 19.62
N VAL A 235 29.37 -1.36 20.94
CA VAL A 235 29.05 -2.42 21.91
C VAL A 235 27.73 -2.18 22.65
N THR A 236 27.00 -1.11 22.32
CA THR A 236 25.74 -0.76 22.96
C THR A 236 24.56 -1.38 22.20
N PHE A 237 24.14 -2.56 22.63
CA PHE A 237 23.02 -3.30 22.03
C PHE A 237 22.05 -3.86 23.08
N ASP A 238 20.84 -4.20 22.63
CA ASP A 238 19.73 -4.78 23.38
C ASP A 238 19.45 -4.07 24.70
N HIS A 239 19.65 -4.73 25.84
CA HIS A 239 19.41 -4.13 27.14
C HIS A 239 20.26 -2.87 27.36
N ALA A 240 21.54 -2.88 26.97
CA ALA A 240 22.41 -1.71 27.12
C ALA A 240 21.95 -0.53 26.24
N ALA A 241 21.45 -0.80 25.02
CA ALA A 241 20.84 0.22 24.17
C ALA A 241 19.60 0.83 24.82
N MET A 242 18.68 -0.01 25.30
CA MET A 242 17.45 0.43 25.95
C MET A 242 17.73 1.23 27.23
N ASP A 243 18.65 0.76 28.06
CA ASP A 243 18.99 1.42 29.31
C ASP A 243 19.72 2.75 29.07
N THR A 244 20.53 2.84 28.00
CA THR A 244 21.12 4.13 27.56
C THR A 244 20.03 5.13 27.16
N ILE A 245 19.04 4.70 26.36
CA ILE A 245 17.93 5.56 25.96
C ILE A 245 17.16 6.07 27.18
N VAL A 246 16.82 5.18 28.12
CA VAL A 246 16.09 5.53 29.34
C VAL A 246 16.91 6.48 30.22
N ALA A 247 18.20 6.24 30.38
CA ALA A 247 19.09 7.12 31.14
C ALA A 247 19.18 8.53 30.53
N ARG A 248 19.19 8.63 29.19
CA ARG A 248 19.15 9.94 28.51
C ARG A 248 17.78 10.60 28.62
N ALA A 249 16.69 9.82 28.52
CA ALA A 249 15.32 10.30 28.67
C ALA A 249 15.05 10.85 30.08
N ARG A 250 15.75 10.40 31.13
CA ARG A 250 15.65 11.00 32.47
C ARG A 250 16.01 12.48 32.50
N LEU A 251 16.93 12.90 31.64
CA LEU A 251 17.55 14.23 31.64
C LEU A 251 16.80 15.26 30.80
N THR A 252 15.74 14.86 30.10
CA THR A 252 14.94 15.74 29.26
C THR A 252 13.45 15.44 29.46
N ASN A 253 12.60 16.40 29.08
CA ASN A 253 11.16 16.22 29.08
C ASN A 253 10.63 15.68 27.76
N VAL A 254 11.46 15.65 26.71
CA VAL A 254 11.01 15.32 25.36
C VAL A 254 11.90 14.25 24.75
N VAL A 255 11.30 13.15 24.31
CA VAL A 255 11.96 12.11 23.51
C VAL A 255 11.27 12.03 22.18
N MET A 256 12.03 12.13 21.09
CA MET A 256 11.52 11.98 19.73
C MET A 256 12.15 10.76 19.08
N ILE A 257 11.31 9.83 18.63
CA ILE A 257 11.74 8.62 17.93
C ILE A 257 11.05 8.61 16.57
N ASN A 258 11.83 8.52 15.49
CA ASN A 258 11.23 8.41 14.16
C ASN A 258 10.90 6.96 13.78
N GLU A 259 9.98 6.85 12.84
CA GLU A 259 9.58 5.60 12.22
C GLU A 259 9.43 5.78 10.70
N ASN A 260 9.50 4.69 9.94
CA ASN A 260 9.17 4.71 8.52
C ASN A 260 7.86 3.93 8.37
N HIS A 261 6.87 4.55 7.76
CA HIS A 261 5.49 4.10 7.81
C HIS A 261 5.25 2.68 7.31
N PHE A 262 6.14 2.16 6.45
CA PHE A 262 6.08 0.79 5.93
C PHE A 262 7.14 -0.16 6.53
N TYR A 263 7.82 0.21 7.62
CA TYR A 263 8.66 -0.69 8.43
C TYR A 263 8.01 -0.90 9.82
N PRO A 264 7.09 -1.87 9.97
CA PRO A 264 6.44 -2.17 11.25
C PRO A 264 7.43 -2.43 12.40
N ALA A 265 8.60 -3.00 12.07
CA ALA A 265 9.67 -3.27 13.03
C ALA A 265 10.06 -2.04 13.87
N HIS A 266 10.03 -0.83 13.31
CA HIS A 266 10.37 0.41 14.02
C HIS A 266 9.46 0.67 15.24
N ARG A 267 8.21 0.17 15.21
CA ARG A 267 7.25 0.35 16.30
C ARG A 267 7.55 -0.57 17.49
N THR A 268 8.30 -1.66 17.29
CA THR A 268 8.65 -2.59 18.37
C THR A 268 9.58 -1.94 19.41
N LEU A 269 10.52 -1.09 18.97
CA LEU A 269 11.40 -0.33 19.88
C LEU A 269 10.55 0.52 20.82
N ILE A 270 9.60 1.26 20.23
CA ILE A 270 8.75 2.19 20.98
C ILE A 270 7.90 1.40 21.96
N LEU A 271 7.30 0.30 21.51
CA LEU A 271 6.52 -0.61 22.36
C LEU A 271 7.33 -1.11 23.57
N ASP A 272 8.57 -1.56 23.34
CA ASP A 272 9.46 -2.04 24.41
C ASP A 272 9.94 -0.91 25.35
N LEU A 273 9.99 0.34 24.86
CA LEU A 273 10.36 1.52 25.64
C LEU A 273 9.21 2.06 26.49
N LEU A 274 7.94 1.90 26.07
CA LEU A 274 6.77 2.46 26.77
C LEU A 274 6.76 2.19 28.29
N PRO A 275 6.88 0.94 28.80
CA PRO A 275 6.84 0.71 30.24
C PRO A 275 8.02 1.36 30.98
N LYS A 276 9.21 1.37 30.37
CA LYS A 276 10.41 1.97 30.94
C LYS A 276 10.28 3.50 31.01
N LEU A 277 9.86 4.14 29.92
CA LEU A 277 9.65 5.59 29.88
C LEU A 277 8.50 6.02 30.79
N ARG A 278 7.43 5.21 30.91
CA ARG A 278 6.34 5.48 31.84
C ARG A 278 6.84 5.56 33.28
N ALA A 279 7.75 4.67 33.68
CA ALA A 279 8.39 4.68 34.99
C ALA A 279 9.27 5.93 35.22
N GLU A 280 9.81 6.54 34.15
CA GLU A 280 10.55 7.82 34.20
C GLU A 280 9.67 9.08 34.15
N GLY A 281 8.34 8.90 34.27
CA GLY A 281 7.36 9.98 34.31
C GLY A 281 6.81 10.41 32.95
N TYR A 282 7.19 9.77 31.84
CA TYR A 282 6.57 10.05 30.54
C TYR A 282 5.08 9.69 30.59
N ALA A 283 4.24 10.70 30.38
CA ALA A 283 2.79 10.58 30.51
C ALA A 283 2.06 10.90 29.20
N TYR A 284 2.71 11.59 28.25
CA TYR A 284 2.14 11.90 26.95
C TYR A 284 2.78 11.07 25.85
N LEU A 285 1.96 10.53 24.95
CA LEU A 285 2.37 9.87 23.72
C LEU A 285 1.79 10.64 22.52
N ALA A 286 2.64 11.42 21.88
CA ALA A 286 2.28 12.17 20.68
C ALA A 286 2.58 11.35 19.43
N LEU A 287 1.60 11.21 18.55
CA LEU A 287 1.69 10.33 17.37
C LEU A 287 1.29 11.09 16.11
N GLU A 288 2.19 11.15 15.11
CA GLU A 288 1.87 11.73 13.79
C GLU A 288 0.72 11.00 13.11
N ALA A 289 0.64 9.69 13.34
CA ALA A 289 -0.29 8.81 12.65
C ALA A 289 -1.75 8.99 13.08
N LEU A 290 -2.03 9.73 14.15
CA LEU A 290 -3.38 9.98 14.61
C LEU A 290 -4.11 10.95 13.68
N GLY A 291 -5.32 10.58 13.29
CA GLY A 291 -6.20 11.47 12.55
C GLY A 291 -6.65 12.66 13.41
N THR A 292 -7.25 13.64 12.73
CA THR A 292 -7.87 14.81 13.35
C THR A 292 -8.73 14.44 14.55
N SER A 293 -8.41 15.03 15.71
CA SER A 293 -9.12 14.83 16.98
C SER A 293 -9.20 13.36 17.46
N ALA A 294 -8.43 12.44 16.89
CA ALA A 294 -8.44 11.04 17.31
C ALA A 294 -7.94 10.85 18.74
N ASP A 295 -7.09 11.76 19.22
CA ASP A 295 -6.65 11.85 20.61
C ASP A 295 -7.83 12.05 21.58
N THR A 296 -8.82 12.88 21.23
CA THR A 296 -10.00 13.14 22.05
C THR A 296 -10.77 11.85 22.36
N ALA A 297 -10.98 11.01 21.34
CA ALA A 297 -11.66 9.72 21.50
C ALA A 297 -10.75 8.69 22.20
N LEU A 298 -9.46 8.63 21.84
CA LEU A 298 -8.51 7.69 22.44
C LEU A 298 -8.21 7.97 23.92
N ASN A 299 -8.37 9.21 24.40
CA ASN A 299 -8.16 9.55 25.81
C ASN A 299 -9.37 9.21 26.70
N GLN A 300 -10.53 8.86 26.12
CA GLN A 300 -11.68 8.43 26.91
C GLN A 300 -11.48 7.03 27.52
N PRO A 301 -12.06 6.74 28.70
CA PRO A 301 -12.03 5.39 29.26
C PRO A 301 -12.66 4.35 28.32
N LYS A 302 -12.12 3.13 28.31
CA LYS A 302 -12.66 1.98 27.55
C LYS A 302 -12.82 2.21 26.04
N THR A 303 -12.01 3.09 25.44
CA THR A 303 -11.87 3.24 23.98
C THR A 303 -10.60 2.58 23.47
N TYR A 304 -10.61 2.14 22.21
CA TYR A 304 -9.53 1.36 21.59
C TYR A 304 -9.28 1.85 20.16
N PRO A 305 -8.10 1.55 19.56
CA PRO A 305 -7.84 1.93 18.18
C PRO A 305 -8.82 1.27 17.20
N VAL A 306 -9.45 2.09 16.37
CA VAL A 306 -10.35 1.71 15.28
C VAL A 306 -9.73 2.14 13.95
N LEU A 307 -10.26 1.65 12.83
CA LEU A 307 -9.72 1.98 11.50
C LEU A 307 -9.71 3.48 11.20
N LYS A 308 -10.61 4.24 11.83
CA LYS A 308 -10.70 5.71 11.74
C LYS A 308 -9.72 6.46 12.67
N THR A 309 -9.05 5.78 13.59
CA THR A 309 -8.08 6.39 14.50
C THR A 309 -6.94 7.08 13.74
N GLY A 310 -6.57 6.56 12.57
CA GLY A 310 -5.55 7.15 11.72
C GLY A 310 -5.07 6.17 10.65
N PHE A 311 -4.54 6.69 9.54
CA PHE A 311 -4.20 5.88 8.37
C PHE A 311 -3.17 4.78 8.71
N TYR A 312 -2.04 5.14 9.32
CA TYR A 312 -0.98 4.19 9.67
C TYR A 312 -1.30 3.37 10.93
N THR A 313 -2.24 3.83 11.78
CA THR A 313 -2.64 3.11 13.01
C THR A 313 -3.39 1.81 12.73
N ARG A 314 -3.77 1.58 11.47
CA ARG A 314 -4.39 0.34 10.97
C ARG A 314 -3.41 -0.84 10.90
N GLU A 315 -2.11 -0.55 10.89
CA GLU A 315 -1.07 -1.56 11.00
C GLU A 315 -1.12 -2.20 12.40
N GLN A 316 -1.06 -3.53 12.47
CA GLN A 316 -1.26 -4.29 13.70
C GLN A 316 -0.29 -3.89 14.82
N THR A 317 0.99 -3.68 14.53
CA THR A 317 2.02 -3.29 15.52
C THR A 317 1.75 -1.89 16.06
N TYR A 318 1.34 -0.95 15.20
CA TYR A 318 0.91 0.39 15.60
C TYR A 318 -0.34 0.34 16.48
N GLY A 319 -1.37 -0.42 16.08
CA GLY A 319 -2.57 -0.61 16.89
C GLY A 319 -2.24 -1.19 18.28
N ASN A 320 -1.32 -2.14 18.36
CA ASN A 320 -0.87 -2.71 19.63
C ASN A 320 -0.05 -1.75 20.47
N LEU A 321 0.75 -0.89 19.85
CA LEU A 321 1.44 0.22 20.53
C LEU A 321 0.45 1.17 21.19
N ILE A 322 -0.64 1.53 20.50
CA ILE A 322 -1.70 2.38 21.08
C ILE A 322 -2.38 1.65 22.25
N ARG A 323 -2.70 0.36 22.11
CA ARG A 323 -3.31 -0.43 23.19
C ARG A 323 -2.43 -0.49 24.44
N GLU A 324 -1.14 -0.78 24.27
CA GLU A 324 -0.20 -0.88 25.39
C GLU A 324 0.03 0.49 26.05
N ALA A 325 0.19 1.55 25.27
CA ALA A 325 0.29 2.91 25.81
C ALA A 325 -0.94 3.28 26.64
N LYS A 326 -2.15 2.96 26.14
CA LYS A 326 -3.39 3.22 26.88
C LYS A 326 -3.45 2.43 28.19
N LYS A 327 -3.07 1.15 28.17
CA LYS A 327 -3.00 0.29 29.36
C LYS A 327 -2.02 0.84 30.41
N LEU A 328 -0.91 1.44 29.98
CA LEU A 328 0.08 2.09 30.82
C LEU A 328 -0.34 3.51 31.30
N GLY A 329 -1.49 4.00 30.83
CA GLY A 329 -2.06 5.28 31.24
C GLY A 329 -1.47 6.50 30.52
N TYR A 330 -0.91 6.33 29.32
CA TYR A 330 -0.50 7.46 28.50
C TYR A 330 -1.69 8.27 28.00
N GLN A 331 -1.51 9.59 27.95
CA GLN A 331 -2.39 10.53 27.25
C GLN A 331 -1.91 10.70 25.81
N PHE A 332 -2.80 10.46 24.85
CA PHE A 332 -2.52 10.60 23.44
C PHE A 332 -2.59 12.06 22.99
N VAL A 333 -1.72 12.43 22.07
CA VAL A 333 -1.69 13.75 21.45
C VAL A 333 -1.63 13.59 19.93
N ALA A 334 -2.69 14.01 19.24
CA ALA A 334 -2.69 14.13 17.78
C ALA A 334 -2.13 15.50 17.41
N TYR A 335 -1.07 15.55 16.61
CA TYR A 335 -0.35 16.80 16.34
C TYR A 335 -0.22 17.16 14.87
N GLU A 336 -0.76 16.37 13.95
CA GLU A 336 -0.75 16.71 12.53
C GLU A 336 -1.32 18.10 12.26
N ASN A 337 -0.77 18.81 11.27
CA ASN A 337 -1.29 20.10 10.84
C ASN A 337 -2.46 19.91 9.87
N GLU A 338 -3.55 20.60 10.17
CA GLU A 338 -4.79 20.56 9.37
C GLU A 338 -4.99 21.81 8.51
N ASP A 339 -4.23 22.88 8.76
CA ASP A 339 -4.33 24.11 7.98
C ASP A 339 -3.46 24.00 6.71
N PRO A 340 -4.05 23.85 5.51
CA PRO A 340 -3.28 23.72 4.28
C PRO A 340 -2.52 25.00 3.91
N LYS A 341 -2.83 26.15 4.54
CA LYS A 341 -2.13 27.41 4.31
C LYS A 341 -0.89 27.57 5.19
N LYS A 342 -0.74 26.71 6.19
CA LYS A 342 0.36 26.74 7.15
C LYS A 342 1.42 25.71 6.78
N ASP A 343 2.69 26.08 6.96
CA ASP A 343 3.77 25.10 6.86
C ASP A 343 3.52 23.95 7.83
N ARG A 344 3.58 22.72 7.32
CA ARG A 344 3.24 21.52 8.08
C ARG A 344 4.15 21.33 9.30
N GLU A 345 5.45 21.60 9.17
CA GLU A 345 6.41 21.42 10.28
C GLU A 345 6.12 22.40 11.41
N VAL A 346 5.80 23.65 11.06
CA VAL A 346 5.43 24.70 12.03
C VAL A 346 4.11 24.36 12.71
N GLY A 347 3.08 23.98 11.94
CA GLY A 347 1.78 23.61 12.51
C GLY A 347 1.87 22.41 13.45
N GLN A 348 2.66 21.40 13.08
CA GLN A 348 2.92 20.24 13.94
C GLN A 348 3.62 20.63 15.25
N ALA A 349 4.68 21.45 15.18
CA ALA A 349 5.41 21.91 16.34
C ALA A 349 4.52 22.73 17.30
N GLU A 350 3.70 23.64 16.79
CA GLU A 350 2.77 24.43 17.60
C GLU A 350 1.68 23.57 18.26
N ASN A 351 1.16 22.56 17.53
CA ASN A 351 0.18 21.64 18.08
C ASN A 351 0.77 20.81 19.22
N LEU A 352 1.99 20.30 19.04
CA LEU A 352 2.74 19.62 20.11
C LEU A 352 2.92 20.54 21.32
N TYR A 353 3.42 21.75 21.11
CA TYR A 353 3.68 22.71 22.18
C TYR A 353 2.40 23.02 22.95
N ARG A 354 1.33 23.46 22.28
CA ARG A 354 0.06 23.85 22.90
C ARG A 354 -0.60 22.72 23.68
N LYS A 355 -0.50 21.48 23.19
CA LYS A 355 -1.13 20.31 23.82
C LYS A 355 -0.28 19.63 24.91
N THR A 356 0.99 20.04 25.07
CA THR A 356 1.92 19.41 26.02
C THR A 356 2.72 20.44 26.83
N ILE A 357 3.96 20.74 26.46
CA ILE A 357 4.89 21.58 27.24
C ILE A 357 4.36 23.01 27.47
N GLY A 358 3.60 23.54 26.52
CA GLY A 358 2.98 24.85 26.61
C GLY A 358 1.81 24.92 27.59
N SER A 359 1.15 23.79 27.89
CA SER A 359 0.11 23.71 28.92
C SER A 359 0.65 23.24 30.27
N ASP A 360 1.68 22.40 30.28
CA ASP A 360 2.40 21.94 31.46
C ASP A 360 3.91 21.85 31.18
N LYS A 361 4.69 22.76 31.77
CA LYS A 361 6.15 22.81 31.59
C LYS A 361 6.88 21.58 32.14
N HIS A 362 6.24 20.81 33.01
CA HIS A 362 6.79 19.58 33.58
C HIS A 362 6.34 18.32 32.82
N ALA A 363 5.49 18.46 31.81
CA ALA A 363 5.02 17.33 31.02
C ALA A 363 6.20 16.60 30.37
N LYS A 364 6.22 15.27 30.53
CA LYS A 364 7.16 14.40 29.81
C LYS A 364 6.47 13.71 28.63
N VAL A 365 6.99 13.96 27.44
CA VAL A 365 6.36 13.63 26.16
C VAL A 365 7.25 12.71 25.33
N LEU A 366 6.70 11.57 24.95
CA LEU A 366 7.26 10.71 23.91
C LEU A 366 6.57 11.04 22.58
N ILE A 367 7.35 11.45 21.59
CA ILE A 367 6.88 11.85 20.27
C ILE A 367 7.34 10.82 19.25
N VAL A 368 6.38 10.28 18.48
CA VAL A 368 6.64 9.35 17.38
C VAL A 368 6.31 10.02 16.06
N ALA A 369 7.32 10.23 15.23
CA ALA A 369 7.22 10.98 13.99
C ALA A 369 7.73 10.21 12.76
N GLY A 370 7.29 10.60 11.58
CA GLY A 370 7.76 10.09 10.30
C GLY A 370 9.16 10.63 9.98
N VAL A 371 10.08 9.73 9.67
CA VAL A 371 11.37 10.00 9.01
C VAL A 371 12.10 11.26 9.52
N ASP A 372 12.05 12.38 8.80
CA ASP A 372 12.89 13.56 9.04
C ASP A 372 12.27 14.57 10.03
N HIS A 373 11.04 14.35 10.51
CA HIS A 373 10.39 15.28 11.44
C HIS A 373 11.14 15.46 12.77
N ILE A 374 12.06 14.55 13.11
CA ILE A 374 12.87 14.62 14.34
C ILE A 374 14.21 15.36 14.18
N LEU A 375 14.52 15.90 13.01
CA LEU A 375 15.82 16.53 12.76
C LEU A 375 15.91 17.89 13.50
N GLU A 376 16.94 18.04 14.34
CA GLU A 376 17.06 19.20 15.23
C GLU A 376 17.61 20.45 14.56
N HIS A 377 18.30 20.29 13.42
CA HIS A 377 18.86 21.40 12.66
C HIS A 377 18.50 21.26 11.17
N PRO A 378 18.58 22.38 10.41
CA PRO A 378 18.51 22.32 8.96
C PRO A 378 19.42 21.23 8.38
N PHE A 379 18.85 20.39 7.52
CA PHE A 379 19.58 19.30 6.86
C PHE A 379 19.61 19.55 5.34
N ALA A 380 19.41 18.51 4.52
CA ALA A 380 19.42 18.62 3.05
C ALA A 380 18.59 19.82 2.55
N GLY A 381 19.22 20.72 1.80
CA GLY A 381 18.57 21.92 1.24
C GLY A 381 18.26 23.05 2.24
N GLY A 382 18.75 22.97 3.49
CA GLY A 382 18.55 24.04 4.49
C GLY A 382 17.15 24.09 5.11
N LYS A 383 16.28 23.10 4.85
CA LYS A 383 14.94 22.99 5.43
C LYS A 383 15.01 22.70 6.93
N LYS A 384 14.31 23.50 7.75
CA LYS A 384 13.98 23.17 9.14
C LYS A 384 12.84 22.15 9.20
N TRP A 385 12.95 21.19 10.11
CA TRP A 385 11.92 20.18 10.36
C TRP A 385 11.20 20.43 11.68
N MET A 386 10.12 19.71 11.93
CA MET A 386 9.24 19.88 13.09
C MET A 386 10.02 19.98 14.41
N ALA A 387 11.00 19.09 14.65
CA ALA A 387 11.81 19.13 15.87
C ALA A 387 12.60 20.42 16.06
N SER A 388 13.15 21.01 14.99
CA SER A 388 13.81 22.32 15.07
C SER A 388 12.84 23.40 15.56
N TYR A 389 11.65 23.47 14.96
CA TYR A 389 10.63 24.45 15.37
C TYR A 389 10.13 24.20 16.78
N PHE A 390 9.92 22.93 17.14
CA PHE A 390 9.44 22.56 18.47
C PHE A 390 10.47 22.88 19.55
N LYS A 391 11.77 22.63 19.31
CA LYS A 391 12.87 23.01 20.20
C LYS A 391 12.90 24.52 20.44
N ASP A 392 12.76 25.31 19.37
CA ASP A 392 12.69 26.78 19.45
C ASP A 392 11.44 27.25 20.24
N LEU A 393 10.28 26.62 20.06
CA LEU A 393 9.03 26.98 20.76
C LEU A 393 9.00 26.55 22.23
N ALA A 394 9.39 25.30 22.49
CA ALA A 394 9.32 24.68 23.82
C ALA A 394 10.49 25.08 24.72
N GLN A 395 11.59 25.58 24.15
CA GLN A 395 12.84 25.86 24.86
C GLN A 395 13.36 24.63 25.63
N VAL A 396 13.20 23.45 25.03
CA VAL A 396 13.64 22.15 25.55
C VAL A 396 14.54 21.49 24.52
N ASP A 397 15.66 20.93 24.98
CA ASP A 397 16.54 20.10 24.16
C ASP A 397 16.00 18.65 24.11
N PRO A 398 15.41 18.19 22.99
CA PRO A 398 14.81 16.86 22.93
C PRO A 398 15.89 15.79 22.78
N LEU A 399 15.66 14.59 23.34
CA LEU A 399 16.44 13.41 22.97
C LEU A 399 15.92 12.88 21.63
N THR A 400 16.74 12.90 20.57
CA THR A 400 16.32 12.47 19.23
C THR A 400 16.97 11.15 18.80
N ILE A 401 16.14 10.17 18.41
CA ILE A 401 16.59 8.80 18.06
C ILE A 401 16.06 8.43 16.68
N SER A 402 16.96 8.28 15.72
CA SER A 402 16.63 7.92 14.34
C SER A 402 16.75 6.42 14.08
N GLN A 403 15.62 5.78 13.80
CA GLN A 403 15.56 4.42 13.25
C GLN A 403 15.65 4.44 11.71
N THR A 404 15.23 5.52 11.05
CA THR A 404 15.07 5.55 9.59
C THR A 404 16.36 5.76 8.82
N HIS A 405 17.24 6.63 9.30
CA HIS A 405 18.40 7.09 8.52
C HIS A 405 19.44 5.98 8.33
N PHE A 406 19.59 5.10 9.32
CA PHE A 406 20.49 3.96 9.27
C PHE A 406 19.77 2.61 9.11
N ASN A 407 18.46 2.61 8.80
CA ASN A 407 17.68 1.38 8.64
C ASN A 407 18.29 0.41 7.60
N LEU A 408 18.87 0.94 6.51
CA LEU A 408 19.50 0.14 5.47
C LEU A 408 20.84 -0.48 5.89
N TYR A 409 21.40 -0.06 7.03
CA TYR A 409 22.57 -0.68 7.64
C TYR A 409 22.21 -1.73 8.71
N ARG A 410 20.92 -1.94 9.03
CA ARG A 410 20.51 -2.79 10.17
C ARG A 410 21.12 -4.20 10.16
N ASN A 411 21.28 -4.79 8.98
CA ASN A 411 21.88 -6.11 8.79
C ASN A 411 23.41 -6.15 9.04
N SER A 412 24.06 -4.98 9.13
CA SER A 412 25.47 -4.87 9.55
C SER A 412 25.62 -4.77 11.08
N GLY A 413 24.52 -4.58 11.80
CA GLY A 413 24.49 -4.50 13.24
C GLY A 413 24.34 -5.86 13.93
N ILE A 414 24.42 -5.83 15.26
CA ILE A 414 24.25 -6.99 16.14
C ILE A 414 23.07 -6.80 17.08
N GLY A 415 22.53 -7.90 17.61
CA GLY A 415 21.39 -7.88 18.53
C GLY A 415 20.08 -7.46 17.86
N LYS A 416 19.04 -7.35 18.67
CA LYS A 416 17.70 -6.85 18.31
C LYS A 416 17.72 -5.33 18.13
N TYR A 417 18.37 -4.61 19.04
CA TYR A 417 18.51 -3.16 19.00
C TYR A 417 19.97 -2.77 19.15
N GLN A 418 20.53 -1.98 18.24
CA GLN A 418 21.87 -1.45 18.41
C GLN A 418 21.86 0.08 18.33
N LEU A 419 22.43 0.73 19.33
CA LEU A 419 22.45 2.17 19.47
C LEU A 419 23.82 2.72 19.06
N ILE A 420 23.83 3.77 18.24
CA ILE A 420 25.03 4.44 17.75
C ILE A 420 24.90 5.91 18.11
N SER A 421 25.87 6.47 18.84
CA SER A 421 25.88 7.91 19.10
C SER A 421 26.30 8.68 17.85
N LYS A 422 25.65 9.82 17.57
CA LYS A 422 26.10 10.74 16.52
C LYS A 422 27.57 11.15 16.70
N LYS A 423 28.06 11.25 17.94
CA LYS A 423 29.46 11.62 18.23
C LYS A 423 30.47 10.64 17.63
N ASP A 424 30.10 9.37 17.52
CA ASP A 424 30.98 8.33 16.94
C ASP A 424 31.01 8.37 15.41
N LEU A 425 30.14 9.17 14.80
CA LEU A 425 30.05 9.39 13.36
C LEU A 425 30.72 10.71 12.93
N ASN A 426 31.45 11.37 13.84
CA ASN A 426 32.20 12.58 13.53
C ASN A 426 33.15 12.37 12.34
N GLY A 427 33.13 13.31 11.39
CA GLY A 427 33.89 13.22 10.14
C GLY A 427 33.20 12.44 9.01
N ILE A 428 32.04 11.82 9.25
CA ILE A 428 31.24 11.21 8.18
C ILE A 428 30.26 12.26 7.63
N ALA A 429 30.39 12.58 6.35
CA ALA A 429 29.51 13.53 5.68
C ALA A 429 28.08 12.98 5.50
N GLY A 430 27.09 13.87 5.64
CA GLY A 430 25.67 13.57 5.42
C GLY A 430 25.00 12.79 6.55
N VAL A 431 25.53 12.86 7.77
CA VAL A 431 24.89 12.29 8.96
C VAL A 431 23.80 13.23 9.44
N ALA A 432 22.60 12.69 9.66
CA ALA A 432 21.44 13.49 10.10
C ALA A 432 21.69 14.14 11.47
N PRO A 433 21.14 15.34 11.71
CA PRO A 433 21.26 16.05 12.99
C PRO A 433 20.30 15.49 14.04
N VAL A 434 20.63 14.31 14.58
CA VAL A 434 19.96 13.66 15.72
C VAL A 434 20.98 13.20 16.77
N ASP A 435 20.58 12.89 18.00
CA ASP A 435 21.52 12.42 19.03
C ASP A 435 22.02 10.99 18.78
N TYR A 436 21.10 10.10 18.40
CA TYR A 436 21.37 8.68 18.24
C TYR A 436 20.75 8.10 16.98
N PHE A 437 21.40 7.08 16.44
CA PHE A 437 20.87 6.20 15.42
C PHE A 437 20.61 4.83 16.04
N LEU A 438 19.45 4.23 15.77
CA LEU A 438 19.11 2.90 16.26
C LEU A 438 18.88 1.94 15.11
N LEU A 439 19.70 0.89 15.05
CA LEU A 439 19.50 -0.24 14.16
C LEU A 439 18.48 -1.18 14.80
N ASN A 440 17.36 -1.41 14.11
CA ASN A 440 16.27 -2.24 14.61
C ASN A 440 16.16 -3.54 13.81
N ASN A 441 16.56 -4.64 14.44
CA ASN A 441 16.58 -6.00 13.89
C ASN A 441 15.48 -6.90 14.49
N SER A 442 14.46 -6.32 15.12
CA SER A 442 13.34 -7.05 15.77
C SER A 442 12.50 -7.93 14.85
N ARG A 443 12.65 -7.81 13.53
CA ARG A 443 11.84 -8.52 12.50
C ARG A 443 10.33 -8.38 12.69
N GLY A 444 9.87 -7.34 13.39
CA GLY A 444 8.44 -7.11 13.67
C GLY A 444 7.82 -8.11 14.66
N GLU A 445 8.64 -8.82 15.45
CA GLU A 445 8.12 -9.65 16.52
C GLU A 445 7.69 -8.81 17.71
N VAL A 446 6.40 -8.88 18.03
CA VAL A 446 5.80 -8.22 19.19
C VAL A 446 5.80 -9.20 20.36
N SER A 447 6.47 -8.83 21.44
CA SER A 447 6.67 -9.64 22.66
C SER A 447 5.42 -9.77 23.54
N LEU A 448 4.31 -9.12 23.18
CA LEU A 448 3.09 -9.06 24.01
C LEU A 448 2.39 -10.42 24.19
N TRP A 449 2.52 -11.33 23.23
CA TRP A 449 1.76 -12.58 23.23
C TRP A 449 2.64 -13.77 23.58
N LYS A 450 2.31 -14.44 24.68
CA LYS A 450 2.97 -15.68 25.11
C LYS A 450 2.32 -16.92 24.54
N ASP A 451 0.99 -16.91 24.39
CA ASP A 451 0.25 -18.06 23.89
C ASP A 451 0.19 -18.08 22.36
N ARG A 452 -0.10 -19.27 21.84
CA ARG A 452 -0.18 -19.56 20.42
C ARG A 452 -1.39 -20.43 20.10
N THR A 453 -1.94 -20.24 18.91
CA THR A 453 -3.02 -21.06 18.37
C THR A 453 -2.79 -21.33 16.88
N ASN A 454 -3.31 -22.43 16.37
CA ASN A 454 -3.12 -22.81 14.97
C ASN A 454 -4.37 -22.50 14.14
N TYR A 455 -4.15 -21.99 12.92
CA TYR A 455 -5.17 -21.92 11.90
C TYR A 455 -4.71 -22.65 10.64
N HIS A 456 -5.54 -23.56 10.15
CA HIS A 456 -5.30 -24.30 8.92
C HIS A 456 -6.19 -23.78 7.80
N ASN A 457 -5.60 -23.24 6.74
CA ASN A 457 -6.34 -22.79 5.56
C ASN A 457 -6.76 -24.00 4.72
N ARG A 458 -8.05 -24.34 4.75
CA ARG A 458 -8.66 -25.45 4.01
C ARG A 458 -9.02 -25.11 2.55
N LEU A 459 -8.79 -23.87 2.12
CA LEU A 459 -9.14 -23.42 0.77
C LEU A 459 -7.97 -23.58 -0.21
N ASP A 460 -8.29 -23.50 -1.50
CA ASP A 460 -7.37 -23.61 -2.63
C ASP A 460 -6.64 -22.30 -2.95
N ASN A 461 -6.94 -21.23 -2.23
CA ASN A 461 -6.36 -19.90 -2.38
C ASN A 461 -5.81 -19.35 -1.05
N THR A 462 -4.90 -18.37 -1.14
CA THR A 462 -4.42 -17.61 0.01
C THR A 462 -5.57 -16.81 0.64
N VAL A 463 -5.65 -16.87 1.98
CA VAL A 463 -6.62 -16.11 2.78
C VAL A 463 -5.92 -15.10 3.67
N GLN A 464 -6.62 -14.02 4.01
CA GLN A 464 -6.24 -13.17 5.14
C GLN A 464 -6.93 -13.70 6.39
N VAL A 465 -6.19 -13.87 7.48
CA VAL A 465 -6.77 -14.16 8.80
C VAL A 465 -6.44 -13.02 9.75
N SER A 466 -7.47 -12.52 10.44
CA SER A 466 -7.36 -11.41 11.38
C SER A 466 -7.96 -11.80 12.73
N LEU A 467 -7.28 -11.39 13.80
CA LEU A 467 -7.69 -11.62 15.19
C LEU A 467 -7.97 -10.28 15.86
N PHE A 468 -9.08 -10.23 16.59
CA PHE A 468 -9.56 -9.04 17.28
C PHE A 468 -9.91 -9.37 18.73
N TYR A 469 -9.65 -8.44 19.64
CA TYR A 469 -10.07 -8.59 21.03
C TYR A 469 -11.58 -8.38 21.13
N LYS A 470 -12.31 -9.37 21.67
CA LYS A 470 -13.75 -9.27 21.90
C LYS A 470 -14.11 -8.17 22.91
N SER A 471 -13.21 -7.88 23.85
CA SER A 471 -13.35 -6.80 24.84
C SER A 471 -13.39 -5.40 24.23
N GLU A 472 -12.93 -5.23 22.98
CA GLU A 472 -12.95 -3.97 22.24
C GLU A 472 -14.23 -3.79 21.41
N MET A 473 -15.23 -4.66 21.61
CA MET A 473 -16.45 -4.71 20.83
C MET A 473 -17.68 -4.71 21.72
N LYS A 474 -18.73 -4.00 21.30
CA LYS A 474 -20.07 -4.15 21.91
C LYS A 474 -20.79 -5.32 21.25
N ASN A 475 -20.73 -5.39 19.93
CA ASN A 475 -21.30 -6.47 19.11
C ASN A 475 -20.18 -7.15 18.31
N GLU A 476 -20.32 -8.44 18.01
CA GLU A 476 -19.29 -9.10 17.18
C GLU A 476 -19.07 -8.39 15.84
N SER A 477 -20.10 -7.84 15.21
CA SER A 477 -20.00 -7.11 13.93
C SER A 477 -19.06 -5.90 13.97
N ASP A 478 -18.75 -5.37 15.16
CA ASP A 478 -17.86 -4.22 15.35
C ASP A 478 -16.44 -4.52 14.87
N TYR A 479 -16.06 -5.80 14.72
CA TYR A 479 -14.77 -6.18 14.13
C TYR A 479 -14.50 -5.44 12.82
N ARG A 480 -15.53 -5.15 12.01
CA ARG A 480 -15.40 -4.45 10.71
C ARG A 480 -14.78 -3.05 10.84
N GLN A 481 -14.91 -2.42 12.00
CA GLN A 481 -14.42 -1.08 12.28
C GLN A 481 -13.14 -1.08 13.12
N ASN A 482 -12.79 -2.22 13.72
CA ASN A 482 -11.64 -2.31 14.63
C ASN A 482 -10.34 -2.59 13.87
N VAL A 483 -9.22 -2.13 14.46
CA VAL A 483 -7.89 -2.54 14.04
C VAL A 483 -7.62 -3.94 14.58
N PRO A 484 -7.24 -4.94 13.76
CA PRO A 484 -6.87 -6.25 14.31
C PRO A 484 -5.63 -6.13 15.19
N TYR A 485 -5.57 -6.87 16.29
CA TYR A 485 -4.31 -6.98 17.05
C TYR A 485 -3.30 -7.87 16.32
N PHE A 486 -3.79 -8.77 15.46
CA PHE A 486 -2.97 -9.60 14.60
C PHE A 486 -3.66 -9.85 13.27
N THR A 487 -2.94 -9.74 12.16
CA THR A 487 -3.43 -10.09 10.83
C THR A 487 -2.31 -10.59 9.93
N THR A 488 -2.60 -11.62 9.15
CA THR A 488 -1.59 -12.36 8.36
C THR A 488 -2.20 -12.98 7.11
N LEU A 489 -1.35 -13.33 6.16
CA LEU A 489 -1.71 -14.18 5.02
C LEU A 489 -1.35 -15.64 5.30
N ILE A 490 -2.25 -16.54 4.94
CA ILE A 490 -2.05 -17.99 5.06
C ILE A 490 -2.28 -18.62 3.68
N PRO A 491 -1.23 -19.18 3.03
CA PRO A 491 -1.37 -19.83 1.73
C PRO A 491 -2.33 -21.03 1.75
N ALA A 492 -2.81 -21.41 0.57
CA ALA A 492 -3.67 -22.57 0.38
C ALA A 492 -3.09 -23.85 1.01
N GLY A 493 -3.90 -24.58 1.77
CA GLY A 493 -3.51 -25.84 2.41
C GLY A 493 -2.43 -25.72 3.50
N LYS A 494 -2.06 -24.51 3.93
CA LYS A 494 -1.03 -24.31 4.96
C LYS A 494 -1.65 -24.07 6.33
N THR A 495 -0.92 -24.51 7.36
CA THR A 495 -1.19 -24.18 8.75
C THR A 495 -0.21 -23.12 9.21
N LEU A 496 -0.71 -22.13 9.95
CA LEU A 496 0.12 -21.12 10.58
C LEU A 496 -0.19 -21.05 12.07
N GLU A 497 0.87 -20.96 12.86
CA GLU A 497 0.79 -20.63 14.28
C GLU A 497 0.66 -19.11 14.44
N MET A 498 -0.34 -18.69 15.20
CA MET A 498 -0.72 -17.30 15.39
C MET A 498 -0.65 -16.92 16.87
N PRO A 499 -0.35 -15.66 17.20
CA PRO A 499 -0.38 -15.20 18.58
C PRO A 499 -1.80 -15.28 19.13
N PHE A 500 -1.87 -15.74 20.36
CA PHE A 500 -3.10 -15.85 21.12
C PHE A 500 -2.90 -15.27 22.52
N ASN A 501 -3.98 -14.87 23.17
CA ASN A 501 -3.95 -14.35 24.53
C ASN A 501 -4.96 -15.13 25.36
N LYS A 502 -4.47 -16.17 26.04
CA LYS A 502 -5.33 -17.08 26.81
C LYS A 502 -6.01 -16.32 27.94
N GLY A 503 -7.33 -16.43 28.03
CA GLY A 503 -8.15 -15.67 28.99
C GLY A 503 -8.76 -14.37 28.43
N ASN A 504 -8.50 -14.03 27.17
CA ASN A 504 -9.25 -13.00 26.45
C ASN A 504 -9.99 -13.60 25.26
N LEU A 505 -11.32 -13.50 25.26
CA LEU A 505 -12.13 -13.88 24.11
C LEU A 505 -11.65 -13.15 22.86
N THR A 506 -11.40 -13.91 21.81
CA THR A 506 -10.84 -13.42 20.56
C THR A 506 -11.79 -13.73 19.42
N VAL A 507 -12.10 -12.73 18.59
CA VAL A 507 -12.86 -12.92 17.36
C VAL A 507 -11.87 -13.18 16.23
N LEU A 508 -11.94 -14.36 15.62
CA LEU A 508 -11.20 -14.73 14.42
C LEU A 508 -12.07 -14.47 13.20
N VAL A 509 -11.51 -13.80 12.19
CA VAL A 509 -12.16 -13.56 10.91
C VAL A 509 -11.21 -13.93 9.77
N ALA A 510 -11.68 -14.76 8.84
CA ALA A 510 -10.96 -15.09 7.62
C ALA A 510 -11.63 -14.42 6.41
N TYR A 511 -10.83 -13.81 5.54
CA TYR A 511 -11.28 -13.14 4.32
C TYR A 511 -10.69 -13.79 3.08
N ASP A 512 -11.49 -13.87 2.02
CA ASP A 512 -10.99 -14.19 0.69
C ASP A 512 -10.30 -12.98 0.03
N LYS A 513 -9.77 -13.20 -1.17
CA LYS A 513 -9.13 -12.15 -1.98
C LYS A 513 -10.06 -11.00 -2.41
N LEU A 514 -11.38 -11.21 -2.36
CA LEU A 514 -12.40 -10.21 -2.68
C LEU A 514 -12.88 -9.46 -1.42
N GLY A 515 -12.37 -9.84 -0.24
CA GLY A 515 -12.74 -9.29 1.07
C GLY A 515 -14.05 -9.84 1.63
N ASN A 516 -14.58 -10.94 1.07
CA ASN A 516 -15.72 -11.63 1.64
C ASN A 516 -15.28 -12.41 2.88
N VAL A 517 -16.14 -12.45 3.89
CA VAL A 517 -15.90 -13.21 5.11
C VAL A 517 -16.17 -14.68 4.82
N LEU A 518 -15.14 -15.50 4.93
CA LEU A 518 -15.20 -16.95 4.75
C LEU A 518 -15.55 -17.67 6.07
N GLU A 519 -14.96 -17.17 7.15
CA GLU A 519 -15.13 -17.72 8.48
C GLU A 519 -15.16 -16.58 9.50
N LYS A 520 -16.03 -16.71 10.50
CA LYS A 520 -16.07 -15.84 11.67
C LYS A 520 -16.42 -16.68 12.89
N ARG A 521 -15.55 -16.72 13.89
CA ARG A 521 -15.83 -17.44 15.15
C ARG A 521 -15.14 -16.77 16.32
N THR A 522 -15.70 -16.96 17.51
CA THR A 522 -15.06 -16.59 18.77
C THR A 522 -14.26 -17.79 19.29
N VAL A 523 -13.03 -17.54 19.72
CA VAL A 523 -12.09 -18.52 20.27
C VAL A 523 -11.63 -18.06 21.66
N GLU A 524 -11.41 -19.03 22.56
CA GLU A 524 -11.05 -18.83 23.97
C GLU A 524 -9.77 -19.57 24.35
#